data_AF-A0A968Q9E7-F1
#
_entry.id   AF-A0A968Q9E7-F1
#
_cell.length_a   1.000
_cell.length_b   1.000
_cell.length_c   1.000
_cell.angle_alpha   90.00
_cell.angle_beta   90.00
_cell.angle_gamma   90.00
#
_symmetry.space_group_name_H-M   'P 1'
#
loop_
_entity.id
_entity.type
_entity.pdbx_description
1 polymer ?
#
loop_
_entity_poly.entity_id
_entity_poly.type
_entity_poly.pdbx_seq_one_letter_code
_entity_poly.pdbx_strand_id
1 'polypeptide(L)'
;MVGTQIAARDLFRAAYENRYTWDQAFPGYTADVTYTHNGQTYTGQAKVGADLKPVVTGVDDETAQKAIHGQLFEVAIHRVRRGFEETHGQNTFSYGETLADGTVEILMGGKAEGDKYHLHNNEVSMVHRHIHGVVVTIHTFSSHDTGAG
;
A
#
# COMPACT_ATOMS: atom_id res chain seq x y z
N MET A 1 -7.40 -33.66 -14.17
CA MET A 1 -6.83 -33.00 -12.98
C MET A 1 -7.81 -31.92 -12.56
N VAL A 2 -8.57 -32.13 -11.49
CA VAL A 2 -9.41 -31.07 -10.91
C VAL A 2 -8.48 -30.28 -10.00
N GLY A 3 -7.96 -29.16 -10.51
CA GLY A 3 -7.20 -28.22 -9.67
C GLY A 3 -8.13 -27.73 -8.57
N THR A 4 -7.76 -27.95 -7.31
CA THR A 4 -8.49 -27.43 -6.17
C THR A 4 -8.56 -25.91 -6.30
N GLN A 5 -9.75 -25.36 -6.50
CA GLN A 5 -9.94 -23.90 -6.50
C GLN A 5 -9.55 -23.40 -5.11
N ILE A 6 -8.54 -22.53 -5.04
CA ILE A 6 -8.14 -21.86 -3.79
C ILE A 6 -9.34 -21.03 -3.32
N ALA A 7 -9.58 -20.94 -2.01
CA ALA A 7 -10.65 -20.08 -1.50
C ALA A 7 -10.30 -18.60 -1.76
N ALA A 8 -11.29 -17.76 -2.09
CA ALA A 8 -11.08 -16.33 -2.34
C ALA A 8 -10.32 -15.62 -1.20
N ARG A 9 -10.60 -16.03 0.05
CA ARG A 9 -9.87 -15.57 1.24
C ARG A 9 -8.38 -15.91 1.19
N ASP A 10 -8.04 -17.14 0.81
CA ASP A 10 -6.65 -17.60 0.79
C ASP A 10 -5.89 -16.98 -0.38
N LEU A 11 -6.54 -16.80 -1.54
CA LEU A 11 -5.96 -16.05 -2.66
C LEU A 11 -5.66 -14.60 -2.26
N PHE A 12 -6.62 -13.93 -1.62
CA PHE A 12 -6.43 -12.56 -1.14
C PHE A 12 -5.39 -12.47 -0.03
N ARG A 13 -5.35 -13.45 0.89
CA ARG A 13 -4.32 -13.54 1.94
C ARG A 13 -2.93 -13.63 1.32
N ALA A 14 -2.73 -14.51 0.34
CA ALA A 14 -1.43 -14.66 -0.32
C ALA A 14 -0.94 -13.34 -0.92
N ALA A 15 -1.81 -12.61 -1.63
CA ALA A 15 -1.46 -11.30 -2.20
C ALA A 15 -1.23 -10.22 -1.12
N TYR A 16 -2.03 -10.24 -0.04
CA TYR A 16 -1.86 -9.31 1.09
C TYR A 16 -0.55 -9.53 1.84
N GLU A 17 -0.16 -10.79 2.04
CA GLU A 17 1.05 -11.15 2.77
C GLU A 17 2.32 -11.02 1.91
N ASN A 18 2.18 -11.04 0.58
CA ASN A 18 3.26 -10.77 -0.38
C ASN A 18 3.66 -9.30 -0.46
N ARG A 19 3.00 -8.40 0.30
CA ARG A 19 3.38 -6.99 0.34
C ARG A 19 4.70 -6.83 1.08
N TYR A 20 5.62 -6.05 0.49
CA TYR A 20 6.78 -5.58 1.21
C TYR A 20 6.37 -4.78 2.45
N THR A 21 6.92 -5.18 3.60
CA THR A 21 6.74 -4.53 4.90
C THR A 21 8.09 -4.28 5.53
N TRP A 22 8.20 -3.25 6.38
CA TRP A 22 9.41 -3.02 7.13
C TRP A 22 9.75 -4.23 8.01
N ASP A 23 11.02 -4.60 8.00
CA ASP A 23 11.57 -5.55 8.96
C ASP A 23 11.38 -5.02 10.40
N GLN A 24 11.23 -5.89 11.39
CA GLN A 24 11.07 -5.47 12.79
C GLN A 24 12.29 -4.70 13.33
N ALA A 25 13.47 -4.98 12.79
CA ALA A 25 14.72 -4.29 13.09
C ALA A 25 15.05 -3.17 12.07
N PHE A 26 14.07 -2.72 11.28
CA PHE A 26 14.25 -1.65 10.31
C PHE A 26 14.82 -0.38 10.96
N PRO A 27 16.04 0.05 10.60
CA PRO A 27 16.71 1.16 11.28
C PRO A 27 16.21 2.54 10.83
N GLY A 28 15.36 2.59 9.79
CA GLY A 28 15.02 3.80 9.07
C GLY A 28 15.90 4.03 7.84
N TYR A 29 15.77 5.21 7.22
CA TYR A 29 16.58 5.63 6.08
C TYR A 29 16.77 7.15 6.06
N THR A 30 17.74 7.57 5.25
CA THR A 30 17.91 8.97 4.82
C THR A 30 17.75 9.06 3.32
N ALA A 31 17.23 10.18 2.85
CA ALA A 31 17.06 10.44 1.42
C ALA A 31 17.28 11.93 1.12
N ASP A 32 17.86 12.22 -0.04
CA ASP A 32 17.75 13.53 -0.64
C ASP A 32 16.35 13.66 -1.28
N VAL A 33 15.71 14.80 -1.07
CA VAL A 33 14.34 15.05 -1.52
C VAL A 33 14.34 16.16 -2.55
N THR A 34 13.64 15.91 -3.66
CA THR A 34 13.22 16.94 -4.62
C THR A 34 11.70 16.92 -4.69
N TYR A 35 11.07 18.04 -4.36
CA TYR A 35 9.62 18.22 -4.38
C TYR A 35 9.23 19.33 -5.35
N THR A 36 8.44 19.00 -6.37
CA THR A 36 7.95 19.96 -7.36
C THR A 36 6.45 20.11 -7.25
N HIS A 37 5.98 21.34 -7.04
CA HIS A 37 4.56 21.68 -6.95
C HIS A 37 4.28 23.04 -7.60
N ASN A 38 3.26 23.11 -8.46
CA ASN A 38 2.87 24.33 -9.19
C ASN A 38 4.05 25.06 -9.87
N GLY A 39 5.00 24.30 -10.44
CA GLY A 39 6.19 24.83 -11.11
C GLY A 39 7.31 25.29 -10.19
N GLN A 40 7.12 25.28 -8.87
CA GLN A 40 8.17 25.52 -7.89
C GLN A 40 8.83 24.21 -7.50
N THR A 41 10.15 24.23 -7.33
CA THR A 41 10.92 23.06 -6.91
C THR A 41 11.69 23.37 -5.64
N TYR A 42 11.57 22.46 -4.67
CA TYR A 42 12.22 22.51 -3.37
C TYR A 42 13.12 21.30 -3.24
N THR A 43 14.31 21.50 -2.68
CA THR A 43 15.29 20.44 -2.44
C THR A 43 15.67 20.43 -0.98
N GLY A 44 15.87 19.26 -0.40
CA GLY A 44 16.31 19.13 0.98
C GLY A 44 16.70 17.71 1.32
N GLN A 45 16.78 17.43 2.62
CA GLN A 45 17.08 16.10 3.13
C GLN A 45 15.96 15.62 4.03
N ALA A 46 15.74 14.32 4.00
CA ALA A 46 14.80 13.64 4.86
C ALA A 46 15.46 12.49 5.61
N LYS A 47 14.99 12.27 6.83
CA LYS A 47 15.31 11.08 7.63
C LYS A 47 14.03 10.48 8.15
N VAL A 48 13.80 9.20 7.93
CA VAL A 48 12.79 8.41 8.64
C VAL A 48 13.53 7.57 9.67
N GLY A 49 13.22 7.75 10.96
CA GLY A 49 13.81 6.97 12.04
C GLY A 49 13.23 5.56 12.15
N ALA A 50 13.81 4.73 13.03
CA ALA A 50 13.26 3.43 13.40
C ALA A 50 11.87 3.53 14.07
N ASP A 51 11.51 4.70 14.60
CA ASP A 51 10.18 5.02 15.10
C ASP A 51 9.19 5.43 13.99
N LEU A 52 9.61 5.34 12.72
CA LEU A 52 8.86 5.68 11.51
C LEU A 52 8.45 7.15 11.42
N LYS A 53 9.08 8.04 12.21
CA LYS A 53 8.81 9.47 12.16
C LYS A 53 9.76 10.16 11.17
N PRO A 54 9.22 10.86 10.16
CA PRO A 54 10.05 11.63 9.25
C PRO A 54 10.50 12.95 9.88
N VAL A 55 11.71 13.37 9.53
CA VAL A 55 12.26 14.70 9.77
C VAL A 55 12.73 15.25 8.43
N VAL A 56 12.32 16.47 8.09
CA VAL A 56 12.68 17.15 6.83
C VAL A 56 13.49 18.40 7.16
N THR A 57 14.64 18.54 6.52
CA THR A 57 15.59 19.65 6.72
C THR A 57 16.03 20.26 5.39
N GLY A 58 16.41 21.54 5.38
CA GLY A 58 16.90 22.22 4.18
C GLY A 58 15.80 22.67 3.22
N VAL A 59 14.54 22.68 3.65
CA VAL A 59 13.41 23.25 2.90
C VAL A 59 12.86 24.41 3.73
N ASP A 60 13.05 25.64 3.25
CA ASP A 60 12.65 26.85 3.99
C ASP A 60 11.15 27.13 3.91
N ASP A 61 10.48 26.68 2.83
CA ASP A 61 9.03 26.83 2.69
C ASP A 61 8.29 25.81 3.58
N GLU A 62 7.56 26.32 4.58
CA GLU A 62 6.85 25.47 5.54
C GLU A 62 5.77 24.59 4.89
N THR A 63 5.15 25.04 3.80
CA THR A 63 4.09 24.29 3.12
C THR A 63 4.69 23.10 2.38
N ALA A 64 5.79 23.33 1.65
CA ALA A 64 6.56 22.28 1.00
C ALA A 64 7.13 21.29 2.04
N GLN A 65 7.69 21.79 3.15
CA GLN A 65 8.21 20.94 4.22
C GLN A 65 7.11 20.03 4.82
N LYS A 66 5.92 20.58 5.09
CA LYS A 66 4.76 19.81 5.58
C LYS A 66 4.28 18.78 4.55
N ALA A 67 4.23 19.13 3.27
CA ALA A 67 3.84 18.21 2.21
C ALA A 67 4.82 17.03 2.09
N ILE A 68 6.12 17.31 2.09
CA ILE A 68 7.18 16.29 2.08
C ILE A 68 7.07 15.39 3.31
N HIS A 69 6.94 15.99 4.50
CA HIS A 69 6.79 15.24 5.74
C HIS A 69 5.56 14.32 5.69
N GLY A 70 4.41 14.83 5.24
CA GLY A 70 3.19 14.04 5.09
C GLY A 70 3.38 12.85 4.17
N GLN A 71 3.97 13.06 2.99
CA GLN A 71 4.22 11.98 2.04
C GLN A 71 5.17 10.91 2.59
N LEU A 72 6.25 11.31 3.26
CA LEU A 72 7.19 10.39 3.90
C LEU A 72 6.51 9.59 5.02
N PHE A 73 5.66 10.25 5.81
CA PHE A 73 4.91 9.59 6.88
C PHE A 73 3.96 8.55 6.30
N GLU A 74 3.16 8.90 5.29
CA GLU A 74 2.25 7.99 4.60
C GLU A 74 3.00 6.77 4.06
N VAL A 75 4.13 6.97 3.36
CA VAL A 75 4.95 5.86 2.85
C VAL A 75 5.46 4.97 3.99
N ALA A 76 5.96 5.57 5.08
CA ALA A 76 6.50 4.83 6.21
C ALA A 76 5.43 3.99 6.92
N ILE A 77 4.25 4.55 7.21
CA ILE A 77 3.20 3.83 7.93
C ILE A 77 2.53 2.74 7.10
N HIS A 78 2.45 2.89 5.77
CA HIS A 78 1.82 1.91 4.88
C HIS A 78 2.61 0.61 4.75
N ARG A 79 3.89 0.62 5.14
CA ARG A 79 4.77 -0.54 5.15
C ARG A 79 4.89 -1.18 6.53
N VAL A 80 4.17 -0.69 7.54
CA VAL A 80 4.07 -1.39 8.84
C VAL A 80 3.39 -2.73 8.64
N ARG A 81 4.04 -3.80 9.11
CA ARG A 81 3.46 -5.15 9.08
C ARG A 81 2.24 -5.20 9.99
N ARG A 82 1.09 -5.58 9.42
CA ARG A 82 -0.14 -5.91 10.16
C ARG A 82 -0.57 -7.31 9.76
N GLY A 83 -1.04 -8.08 10.74
CA GLY A 83 -1.48 -9.45 10.48
C GLY A 83 -2.71 -9.47 9.58
N PHE A 84 -2.84 -10.52 8.75
CA PHE A 84 -4.03 -10.70 7.94
C PHE A 84 -5.30 -10.78 8.80
N GLU A 85 -5.29 -11.59 9.85
CA GLU A 85 -6.45 -11.76 10.74
C GLU A 85 -6.79 -10.48 11.51
N GLU A 86 -5.79 -9.72 11.94
CA GLU A 86 -5.98 -8.42 12.59
C GLU A 86 -6.68 -7.42 11.65
N THR A 87 -6.26 -7.38 10.38
CA THR A 87 -6.76 -6.39 9.41
C THR A 87 -8.08 -6.81 8.76
N HIS A 88 -8.23 -8.11 8.47
CA HIS A 88 -9.26 -8.64 7.60
C HIS A 88 -10.03 -9.84 8.17
N GLY A 89 -9.77 -10.27 9.41
CA GLY A 89 -10.43 -11.44 10.02
C GLY A 89 -11.94 -11.27 10.24
N GLN A 90 -12.46 -10.04 10.19
CA GLN A 90 -13.89 -9.72 10.28
C GLN A 90 -14.56 -9.54 8.90
N ASN A 91 -13.86 -9.86 7.81
CA ASN A 91 -14.38 -9.75 6.46
C ASN A 91 -14.68 -11.12 5.85
N THR A 92 -15.59 -11.11 4.88
CA THR A 92 -15.81 -12.24 3.98
C THR A 92 -15.27 -11.92 2.59
N PHE A 93 -14.95 -12.95 1.81
CA PHE A 93 -14.29 -12.82 0.51
C PHE A 93 -15.01 -13.68 -0.50
N SER A 94 -15.34 -13.10 -1.65
CA SER A 94 -15.91 -13.82 -2.77
C SER A 94 -15.24 -13.39 -4.08
N TYR A 95 -15.18 -14.31 -5.04
CA TYR A 95 -14.75 -14.00 -6.39
C TYR A 95 -15.75 -13.06 -7.08
N GLY A 96 -15.23 -12.04 -7.75
CA GLY A 96 -15.94 -11.20 -8.70
C GLY A 96 -15.59 -11.58 -10.15
N GLU A 97 -15.38 -10.57 -10.99
CA GLU A 97 -14.96 -10.78 -12.38
C GLU A 97 -13.52 -11.33 -12.48
N THR A 98 -13.25 -12.13 -13.52
CA THR A 98 -11.88 -12.43 -13.97
C THR A 98 -11.66 -11.75 -15.30
N LEU A 99 -10.67 -10.88 -15.38
CA LEU A 99 -10.34 -10.11 -16.57
C LEU A 99 -9.56 -10.96 -17.58
N ALA A 100 -9.50 -10.49 -18.82
CA ALA A 100 -8.85 -11.20 -19.93
C ALA A 100 -7.35 -11.42 -19.74
N ASP A 101 -6.68 -10.60 -18.94
CA ASP A 101 -5.26 -10.72 -18.61
C ASP A 101 -4.99 -11.69 -17.44
N GLY A 102 -6.03 -12.33 -16.89
CA GLY A 102 -5.93 -13.23 -15.75
C GLY A 102 -6.02 -12.54 -14.39
N THR A 103 -6.23 -11.23 -14.34
CA THR A 103 -6.54 -10.51 -13.09
C THR A 103 -7.86 -10.99 -12.50
N VAL A 104 -7.89 -11.20 -11.19
CA VAL A 104 -9.07 -11.69 -10.46
C VAL A 104 -9.59 -10.63 -9.51
N GLU A 105 -10.88 -10.32 -9.57
CA GLU A 105 -11.56 -9.44 -8.62
C GLU A 105 -11.96 -10.21 -7.35
N ILE A 106 -11.71 -9.59 -6.20
CA ILE A 106 -12.16 -10.03 -4.88
C ILE A 106 -13.13 -8.99 -4.34
N LEU A 107 -14.35 -9.42 -4.08
CA LEU A 107 -15.39 -8.62 -3.45
C LEU A 107 -15.37 -8.88 -1.94
N MET A 108 -15.41 -7.79 -1.17
CA MET A 108 -15.37 -7.84 0.27
C MET A 108 -16.78 -7.74 0.85
N GLY A 109 -17.06 -8.54 1.88
CA GLY A 109 -18.23 -8.40 2.74
C GLY A 109 -17.83 -8.27 4.22
N GLY A 110 -18.81 -8.14 5.10
CA GLY A 110 -18.59 -7.95 6.53
C GLY A 110 -18.15 -6.52 6.84
N LYS A 111 -17.09 -6.34 7.64
CA LYS A 111 -16.65 -5.01 8.07
C LYS A 111 -16.23 -4.09 6.90
N ALA A 112 -15.73 -4.68 5.81
CA ALA A 112 -15.32 -3.96 4.61
C ALA A 112 -16.32 -4.15 3.45
N GLU A 113 -17.60 -4.34 3.73
CA GLU A 113 -18.63 -4.49 2.70
C GLU A 113 -18.62 -3.31 1.72
N GLY A 114 -18.61 -3.63 0.43
CA GLY A 114 -18.50 -2.65 -0.66
C GLY A 114 -17.06 -2.35 -1.10
N ASP A 115 -16.05 -2.75 -0.34
CA ASP A 115 -14.65 -2.71 -0.80
C ASP A 115 -14.42 -3.83 -1.83
N LYS A 116 -13.49 -3.60 -2.75
CA LYS A 116 -13.05 -4.62 -3.71
C LYS A 116 -11.61 -4.43 -4.13
N TYR A 117 -11.02 -5.52 -4.62
CA TYR A 117 -9.61 -5.59 -4.96
C TYR A 117 -9.43 -6.33 -6.27
N HIS A 118 -8.45 -5.92 -7.07
CA HIS A 118 -7.93 -6.75 -8.14
C HIS A 118 -6.62 -7.39 -7.72
N LEU A 119 -6.49 -8.68 -8.00
CA LEU A 119 -5.30 -9.47 -7.76
C LEU A 119 -4.71 -9.92 -9.09
N HIS A 120 -3.42 -9.67 -9.28
CA HIS A 120 -2.67 -10.10 -10.45
C HIS A 120 -1.27 -10.51 -10.01
N ASN A 121 -0.77 -11.67 -10.47
CA ASN A 121 0.56 -12.20 -10.12
C ASN A 121 0.88 -12.22 -8.62
N ASN A 122 -0.09 -12.62 -7.77
CA ASN A 122 0.05 -12.64 -6.31
C ASN A 122 0.31 -11.24 -5.70
N GLU A 123 -0.16 -10.18 -6.36
CA GLU A 123 -0.10 -8.81 -5.86
C GLU A 123 -1.49 -8.15 -5.97
N VAL A 124 -1.72 -7.15 -5.13
CA VAL A 124 -2.89 -6.29 -5.22
C VAL A 124 -2.63 -5.22 -6.28
N SER A 125 -3.29 -5.33 -7.43
CA SER A 125 -3.13 -4.40 -8.56
C SER A 125 -4.17 -3.28 -8.58
N MET A 126 -5.27 -3.42 -7.84
CA MET A 126 -6.25 -2.34 -7.63
C MET A 126 -6.85 -2.45 -6.23
N VAL A 127 -7.05 -1.30 -5.60
CA VAL A 127 -7.84 -1.17 -4.38
C VAL A 127 -9.01 -0.22 -4.62
N HIS A 128 -10.20 -0.62 -4.21
CA HIS A 128 -11.40 0.21 -4.19
C HIS A 128 -11.96 0.16 -2.78
N ARG A 129 -11.91 1.29 -2.08
CA ARG A 129 -12.22 1.34 -0.64
C ARG A 129 -13.06 2.53 -0.24
N HIS A 130 -13.93 2.29 0.73
CA HIS A 130 -14.73 3.32 1.41
C HIS A 130 -14.02 3.74 2.69
N ILE A 131 -13.44 4.94 2.70
CA ILE A 131 -12.63 5.45 3.80
C ILE A 131 -13.15 6.82 4.20
N HIS A 132 -13.65 6.95 5.44
CA HIS A 132 -14.12 8.22 6.01
C HIS A 132 -15.10 9.00 5.12
N GLY A 133 -16.04 8.30 4.48
CA GLY A 133 -17.04 8.91 3.58
C GLY A 133 -16.52 9.25 2.18
N VAL A 134 -15.27 8.90 1.87
CA VAL A 134 -14.67 9.04 0.55
C VAL A 134 -14.49 7.66 -0.07
N VAL A 135 -14.73 7.55 -1.38
CA VAL A 135 -14.39 6.36 -2.16
C VAL A 135 -13.06 6.60 -2.85
N VAL A 136 -12.11 5.70 -2.60
CA VAL A 136 -10.77 5.77 -3.19
C VAL A 136 -10.59 4.55 -4.09
N THR A 137 -10.25 4.79 -5.35
CA THR A 137 -9.85 3.74 -6.30
C THR A 137 -8.44 4.01 -6.78
N ILE A 138 -7.51 3.10 -6.49
CA ILE A 138 -6.09 3.23 -6.88
C ILE A 138 -5.72 2.01 -7.71
N HIS A 139 -5.07 2.25 -8.84
CA HIS A 139 -4.52 1.23 -9.71
C HIS A 139 -3.00 1.24 -9.60
N THR A 140 -2.41 0.07 -9.36
CA THR A 140 -0.97 -0.16 -9.41
C THR A 140 -0.64 -0.74 -10.77
N PHE A 141 0.03 0.05 -11.61
CA PHE A 141 0.36 -0.37 -12.99
C PHE A 141 1.62 -1.23 -13.07
N SER A 142 2.53 -1.07 -12.11
CA SER A 142 3.77 -1.84 -12.04
C SER A 142 4.30 -1.91 -10.62
N SER A 143 5.01 -2.99 -10.35
CA SER A 143 5.81 -3.21 -9.15
C SER A 143 7.26 -3.43 -9.57
N HIS A 144 8.19 -3.07 -8.69
CA HIS A 144 9.61 -3.31 -8.91
C HIS A 144 10.12 -4.27 -7.84
N ASP A 145 10.57 -5.45 -8.27
CA ASP A 145 11.21 -6.43 -7.40
C ASP A 145 12.65 -6.01 -7.14
N THR A 146 12.95 -5.69 -5.88
CA THR A 146 14.29 -5.30 -5.43
C THR A 146 15.18 -6.50 -5.10
N GLY A 147 14.70 -7.74 -5.27
CA GLY A 147 15.39 -9.00 -5.01
C GLY A 147 15.54 -9.35 -3.52
N ALA A 148 15.57 -8.34 -2.66
CA ALA A 148 15.42 -8.44 -1.22
C ALA A 148 14.12 -7.74 -0.83
N GLY A 149 13.01 -8.48 -0.91
CA GLY A 149 11.65 -8.00 -0.67
C GLY A 149 10.86 -8.99 0.17
#